data_AF-A0A5C7HVG3-F1
#
_entry.id   AF-A0A5C7HVG3-F1
#
_cell.length_a   1.000
_cell.length_b   1.000
_cell.length_c   1.000
_cell.angle_alpha   90.00
_cell.angle_beta   90.00
_cell.angle_gamma   90.00
#
_symmetry.space_group_name_H-M   'P 1'
#
loop_
_entity.id
_entity.type
_entity.pdbx_description
1 polymer ?
#
loop_
_entity_poly.entity_id
_entity_poly.type
_entity_poly.pdbx_seq_one_letter_code
_entity_poly.pdbx_strand_id
1 'polypeptide(L)'
;MALSPCHTYQMILGSCFGQKRKVFSSGFWSKVSKRYGLRGPSKSAEKPSQKQAKYCFQNFAWNARKRSDRQLLLVLDIVESSVRGWQSLSKGRRIIFFQGSVKSFQTSCRISVPGALPGNVEKAPPKFSRDKKVVPDADPPSSEDINRLYQFFDQSTKLIVLTGAGISTECGIPDYRSPNGAYSSGFKPITHQQFVRSSRARRRYWARSYAGWRKFTAAQPSPSHIALASLEKAGRIEFMITQNVDRLHHRAGSNPLELHGTVYIVGCLECGFSITRELFQDQVKSLNPKWASAIESLDYGSPGSDKSFGMKQRPDGDIEIDEKFWEEEFHIPTCQKCNGVVKPDVVFFGDNVPKDRADKAMEVAKECDAFLVLGSSVMTMSAYRLVRAAHEAGASTAIVNIGATRADDFVPLKINARLGEILPRVLDVGSLSVPALR
;
A
#
# COMPACT_ATOMS: atom_id res chain seq x y z
N MET A 1 -31.62 43.73 -14.09
CA MET A 1 -30.45 43.73 -15.02
C MET A 1 -29.42 42.82 -14.38
N ALA A 2 -29.36 41.51 -14.70
CA ALA A 2 -28.63 40.89 -15.82
C ALA A 2 -27.12 41.22 -15.79
N LEU A 3 -26.14 40.31 -15.87
CA LEU A 3 -26.04 38.86 -16.10
C LEU A 3 -24.60 38.44 -15.72
N SER A 4 -24.41 37.17 -15.33
CA SER A 4 -23.11 36.48 -15.26
C SER A 4 -22.62 36.10 -16.68
N PRO A 5 -21.36 35.68 -16.88
CA PRO A 5 -21.21 34.42 -17.63
C PRO A 5 -20.15 33.44 -17.11
N CYS A 6 -20.54 32.18 -17.30
CA CYS A 6 -19.86 30.91 -17.08
C CYS A 6 -18.86 30.61 -18.22
N HIS A 7 -17.72 29.98 -17.91
CA HIS A 7 -16.82 29.42 -18.93
C HIS A 7 -17.09 27.93 -19.14
N THR A 8 -17.49 27.57 -20.36
CA THR A 8 -17.63 26.21 -20.87
C THR A 8 -16.57 26.00 -21.96
N TYR A 9 -15.75 24.96 -21.87
CA TYR A 9 -14.87 24.53 -22.96
C TYR A 9 -15.54 23.37 -23.72
N GLN A 10 -15.76 23.58 -25.01
CA GLN A 10 -16.29 22.62 -25.98
C GLN A 10 -15.17 22.32 -26.99
N MET A 11 -14.73 21.05 -27.09
CA MET A 11 -13.79 20.62 -28.13
C MET A 11 -14.53 20.38 -29.45
N ILE A 12 -14.04 21.00 -30.52
CA ILE A 12 -14.45 20.77 -31.91
C ILE A 12 -13.31 20.03 -32.63
N LEU A 13 -13.64 18.89 -33.25
CA LEU A 13 -12.81 18.18 -34.22
C LEU A 13 -12.85 18.91 -35.59
N GLY A 14 -11.69 19.15 -36.19
CA GLY A 14 -11.56 19.75 -37.51
C GLY A 14 -10.22 19.39 -38.18
N SER A 15 -10.33 18.63 -39.26
CA SER A 15 -9.30 18.10 -40.16
C SER A 15 -8.43 19.16 -40.87
N CYS A 16 -7.15 18.83 -41.13
CA CYS A 16 -6.44 19.29 -42.34
C CYS A 16 -5.35 18.30 -42.79
N PHE A 17 -5.52 17.80 -44.02
CA PHE A 17 -4.52 17.13 -44.85
C PHE A 17 -3.55 18.19 -45.45
N GLY A 18 -2.28 17.86 -45.65
CA GLY A 18 -1.37 18.71 -46.46
C GLY A 18 0.11 18.30 -46.52
N GLN A 19 0.44 17.42 -47.48
CA GLN A 19 1.70 17.32 -48.25
C GLN A 19 3.09 17.50 -47.57
N LYS A 20 3.94 16.46 -47.62
CA LYS A 20 4.98 16.26 -48.67
C LYS A 20 5.81 14.98 -48.43
N ARG A 21 6.05 14.28 -49.54
CA ARG A 21 6.81 13.03 -49.70
C ARG A 21 8.29 13.21 -49.29
N LYS A 22 8.85 12.22 -48.57
CA LYS A 22 10.25 11.80 -48.74
C LYS A 22 10.31 10.28 -48.84
N VAL A 23 10.85 9.83 -49.97
CA VAL A 23 11.12 8.45 -50.35
C VAL A 23 12.28 7.94 -49.49
N PHE A 24 12.09 6.86 -48.74
CA PHE A 24 13.19 6.11 -48.14
C PHE A 24 13.46 4.86 -48.98
N SER A 25 14.64 4.85 -49.60
CA SER A 25 15.17 3.75 -50.42
C SER A 25 15.45 2.49 -49.60
N SER A 26 15.37 1.34 -50.27
CA SER A 26 15.55 -0.05 -49.83
C SER A 26 16.88 -0.41 -49.12
N GLY A 27 17.78 0.53 -48.86
CA GLY A 27 19.08 0.28 -48.21
C GLY A 27 19.04 0.21 -46.68
N PHE A 28 17.99 0.70 -46.01
CA PHE A 28 17.93 0.75 -44.55
C PHE A 28 17.64 -0.62 -43.90
N TRP A 29 16.90 -1.49 -44.59
CA TRP A 29 16.49 -2.80 -44.08
C TRP A 29 17.59 -3.89 -44.18
N SER A 30 18.60 -3.70 -45.03
CA SER A 30 19.72 -4.64 -45.18
C SER A 30 20.69 -4.61 -43.99
N LYS A 31 20.84 -3.47 -43.30
CA LYS A 31 21.73 -3.33 -42.12
C LYS A 31 21.10 -3.77 -40.80
N VAL A 32 19.76 -3.85 -40.70
CA VAL A 32 19.06 -4.27 -39.48
C VAL A 32 18.92 -5.79 -39.40
N SER A 33 18.72 -6.47 -40.53
CA SER A 33 18.57 -7.94 -40.60
C SER A 33 19.83 -8.71 -40.16
N LYS A 34 21.04 -8.20 -40.47
CA LYS A 34 22.32 -8.84 -40.07
C LYS A 34 22.67 -8.66 -38.58
N ARG A 35 22.03 -7.74 -37.85
CA ARG A 35 22.34 -7.46 -36.44
C ARG A 35 21.46 -8.23 -35.44
N TYR A 36 20.35 -8.81 -35.90
CA TYR A 36 19.36 -9.47 -35.02
C TYR A 36 18.93 -10.88 -35.45
N GLY A 37 19.55 -11.48 -36.47
CA GLY A 37 19.36 -12.90 -36.79
C GLY A 37 17.93 -13.33 -37.14
N LEU A 38 17.11 -12.43 -37.67
CA LEU A 38 15.71 -12.71 -38.01
C LEU A 38 15.59 -13.17 -39.47
N ARG A 39 15.04 -14.37 -39.69
CA ARG A 39 14.65 -14.89 -41.02
C ARG A 39 13.36 -14.19 -41.47
N GLY A 40 13.39 -13.54 -42.62
CA GLY A 40 12.21 -12.91 -43.23
C GLY A 40 11.27 -13.96 -43.86
N PRO A 41 9.95 -13.72 -43.89
CA PRO A 41 9.00 -14.67 -44.46
C PRO A 41 9.05 -14.63 -46.00
N SER A 42 8.98 -15.83 -46.60
CA SER A 42 8.96 -16.07 -48.03
C SER A 42 7.64 -15.66 -48.67
N LYS A 43 7.74 -15.11 -49.88
CA LYS A 43 6.65 -14.68 -50.76
C LYS A 43 5.83 -15.86 -51.25
N SER A 44 4.55 -15.93 -50.88
CA SER A 44 3.45 -16.43 -51.73
C SER A 44 2.16 -16.58 -50.91
N ALA A 45 1.05 -16.05 -51.42
CA ALA A 45 -0.36 -16.42 -51.20
C ALA A 45 -1.26 -15.24 -50.76
N GLU A 46 -1.95 -14.71 -51.76
CA GLU A 46 -3.36 -14.30 -51.81
C GLU A 46 -4.00 -13.45 -50.69
N LYS A 47 -4.60 -12.34 -51.11
CA LYS A 47 -5.50 -11.48 -50.31
C LYS A 47 -6.85 -12.15 -50.12
N PRO A 48 -7.41 -12.22 -48.89
CA PRO A 48 -8.84 -12.44 -48.69
C PRO A 48 -9.58 -11.12 -48.45
N SER A 49 -10.83 -11.09 -48.92
CA SER A 49 -11.76 -9.98 -48.90
C SER A 49 -12.35 -9.69 -47.50
N GLN A 50 -12.87 -8.47 -47.33
CA GLN A 50 -13.60 -8.01 -46.15
C GLN A 50 -14.92 -8.78 -45.95
N LYS A 51 -14.83 -9.95 -45.33
CA LYS A 51 -15.88 -10.59 -44.48
C LYS A 51 -15.33 -11.96 -44.09
N GLN A 52 -15.32 -12.23 -42.78
CA GLN A 52 -14.91 -13.48 -42.10
C GLN A 52 -13.42 -13.56 -41.67
N ALA A 53 -13.15 -13.06 -40.47
CA ALA A 53 -12.37 -13.77 -39.43
C ALA A 53 -12.46 -13.00 -38.10
N LYS A 54 -13.65 -13.01 -37.49
CA LYS A 54 -13.77 -12.96 -36.03
C LYS A 54 -13.25 -14.30 -35.51
N TYR A 55 -12.53 -14.29 -34.39
CA TYR A 55 -11.84 -15.40 -33.69
C TYR A 55 -10.37 -15.64 -34.07
N CYS A 56 -9.46 -14.98 -33.32
CA CYS A 56 -8.39 -15.63 -32.56
C CYS A 56 -7.58 -14.56 -31.82
N PHE A 57 -7.85 -14.42 -30.52
CA PHE A 57 -6.94 -13.78 -29.57
C PHE A 57 -6.12 -14.89 -28.90
N GLN A 58 -4.82 -14.63 -28.71
CA GLN A 58 -3.91 -15.13 -27.66
C GLN A 58 -2.59 -15.69 -28.22
N ASN A 59 -1.50 -14.92 -28.10
CA ASN A 59 -0.42 -15.19 -27.13
C ASN A 59 0.87 -14.39 -27.43
N PHE A 60 1.60 -14.07 -26.34
CA PHE A 60 2.98 -13.57 -26.24
C PHE A 60 3.32 -12.05 -26.38
N ALA A 61 3.12 -11.36 -25.24
CA ALA A 61 4.15 -10.73 -24.38
C ALA A 61 5.22 -9.74 -24.92
N TRP A 62 5.10 -8.50 -24.41
CA TRP A 62 6.07 -7.76 -23.56
C TRP A 62 7.47 -7.39 -24.09
N ASN A 63 7.68 -6.11 -24.44
CA ASN A 63 8.55 -5.15 -23.73
C ASN A 63 8.83 -3.88 -24.57
N ALA A 64 8.40 -2.69 -24.10
CA ALA A 64 9.17 -1.42 -24.16
C ALA A 64 8.34 -0.23 -23.64
N ARG A 65 8.99 0.60 -22.82
CA ARG A 65 8.52 1.83 -22.17
C ARG A 65 8.19 2.95 -23.16
N LYS A 66 7.08 3.69 -22.96
CA LYS A 66 7.00 5.12 -22.56
C LYS A 66 5.63 5.74 -22.91
N ARG A 67 5.03 6.35 -21.87
CA ARG A 67 4.15 7.54 -21.80
C ARG A 67 2.96 7.75 -22.76
N SER A 68 1.91 8.26 -22.10
CA SER A 68 0.71 9.00 -22.52
C SER A 68 -0.47 8.23 -23.12
N ASP A 69 -1.61 8.54 -22.49
CA ASP A 69 -3.00 8.44 -22.93
C ASP A 69 -3.62 7.04 -23.07
N ARG A 70 -4.35 6.64 -22.01
CA ARG A 70 -5.40 5.62 -22.11
C ARG A 70 -6.75 6.27 -21.86
N GLN A 71 -7.50 6.46 -22.94
CA GLN A 71 -8.93 6.74 -22.93
C GLN A 71 -9.67 5.63 -22.18
N LEU A 72 -10.55 6.02 -21.25
CA LEU A 72 -11.56 5.14 -20.68
C LEU A 72 -12.67 4.92 -21.71
N LEU A 73 -12.96 3.66 -22.01
CA LEU A 73 -14.17 3.26 -22.74
C LEU A 73 -15.29 3.08 -21.71
N LEU A 74 -16.20 4.05 -21.60
CA LEU A 74 -17.43 3.93 -20.82
C LEU A 74 -18.52 3.31 -21.72
N VAL A 75 -18.90 2.07 -21.42
CA VAL A 75 -20.11 1.46 -21.99
C VAL A 75 -21.24 1.71 -20.99
N LEU A 76 -22.19 2.55 -21.36
CA LEU A 76 -23.42 2.79 -20.61
C LEU A 76 -24.55 2.06 -21.31
N ASP A 77 -25.10 1.02 -20.68
CA ASP A 77 -26.37 0.42 -21.11
C ASP A 77 -27.51 1.30 -20.60
N ILE A 78 -28.20 1.98 -21.53
CA ILE A 78 -29.44 2.72 -21.24
C ILE A 78 -30.60 1.75 -21.43
N VAL A 79 -31.29 1.41 -20.34
CA VAL A 79 -32.59 0.73 -20.40
C VAL A 79 -33.67 1.80 -20.47
N GLU A 80 -34.21 2.04 -21.66
CA GLU A 80 -35.39 2.90 -21.86
C GLU A 80 -36.68 2.12 -21.57
N SER A 81 -37.50 2.62 -20.64
CA SER A 81 -38.87 2.17 -20.43
C SER A 81 -39.81 2.94 -21.36
N SER A 82 -40.43 2.23 -22.31
CA SER A 82 -41.38 2.84 -23.25
C SER A 82 -42.77 2.98 -22.63
N VAL A 83 -43.23 4.22 -22.42
CA VAL A 83 -44.66 4.54 -22.31
C VAL A 83 -45.13 5.12 -23.65
N ARG A 84 -46.19 4.53 -24.22
CA ARG A 84 -46.78 4.89 -25.51
C ARG A 84 -47.57 6.19 -25.41
N GLY A 85 -47.51 7.05 -26.44
CA GLY A 85 -48.54 8.08 -26.63
C GLY A 85 -48.23 9.25 -27.59
N TRP A 86 -48.59 9.07 -28.86
CA TRP A 86 -49.17 10.07 -29.79
C TRP A 86 -48.32 11.16 -30.49
N GLN A 87 -48.22 10.92 -31.82
CA GLN A 87 -48.46 11.79 -32.99
C GLN A 87 -47.87 13.20 -33.13
N SER A 88 -47.19 13.33 -34.28
CA SER A 88 -46.61 14.49 -34.95
C SER A 88 -47.62 15.59 -35.28
N LEU A 89 -47.28 16.85 -34.96
CA LEU A 89 -47.73 18.05 -35.69
C LEU A 89 -46.69 19.19 -35.64
N SER A 90 -46.21 19.56 -36.84
CA SER A 90 -45.74 20.86 -37.36
C SER A 90 -44.73 21.76 -36.62
N LYS A 91 -43.75 22.21 -37.43
CA LYS A 91 -42.73 23.24 -37.19
C LYS A 91 -43.29 24.53 -36.57
N GLY A 92 -42.76 24.92 -35.41
CA GLY A 92 -42.90 26.25 -34.82
C GLY A 92 -42.14 26.34 -33.50
N ARG A 93 -41.20 27.28 -33.38
CA ARG A 93 -40.46 27.53 -32.12
C ARG A 93 -41.46 27.97 -31.04
N ARG A 94 -41.67 27.14 -30.01
CA ARG A 94 -42.25 27.55 -28.72
C ARG A 94 -41.17 27.42 -27.64
N ILE A 95 -40.95 28.49 -26.90
CA ILE A 95 -40.17 28.48 -25.66
C ILE A 95 -41.11 27.97 -24.57
N ILE A 96 -40.79 26.83 -23.98
CA ILE A 96 -41.51 26.24 -22.85
C ILE A 96 -40.66 26.49 -21.60
N PHE A 97 -41.21 27.19 -20.60
CA PHE A 97 -40.62 27.28 -19.27
C PHE A 97 -40.86 25.97 -18.51
N PHE A 98 -39.81 25.26 -18.13
CA PHE A 98 -39.90 24.17 -17.16
C PHE A 98 -39.60 24.71 -15.76
N GLN A 99 -40.59 24.63 -14.88
CA GLN A 99 -40.37 24.72 -13.43
C GLN A 99 -40.06 23.30 -12.95
N GLY A 100 -38.77 22.95 -12.90
CA GLY A 100 -38.30 21.62 -12.48
C GLY A 100 -37.54 21.69 -11.15
N SER A 101 -38.06 20.98 -10.15
CA SER A 101 -37.38 20.71 -8.88
C SER A 101 -36.11 19.89 -9.14
N VAL A 102 -34.97 20.31 -8.59
CA VAL A 102 -33.70 19.58 -8.67
C VAL A 102 -33.82 18.32 -7.83
N LYS A 103 -34.15 17.18 -8.46
CA LYS A 103 -33.86 15.87 -7.88
C LYS A 103 -32.38 15.59 -8.12
N SER A 104 -31.60 15.52 -7.05
CA SER A 104 -30.20 15.07 -7.10
C SER A 104 -30.15 13.66 -7.67
N PHE A 105 -29.54 13.50 -8.84
CA PHE A 105 -29.24 12.18 -9.39
C PHE A 105 -27.92 11.71 -8.76
N GLN A 106 -28.01 10.71 -7.90
CA GLN A 106 -26.84 10.01 -7.36
C GLN A 106 -26.45 8.92 -8.35
N THR A 107 -25.50 9.21 -9.25
CA THR A 107 -24.91 8.20 -10.13
C THR A 107 -23.95 7.34 -9.33
N SER A 108 -24.35 6.10 -9.02
CA SER A 108 -23.45 5.08 -8.48
C SER A 108 -22.58 4.52 -9.60
N CYS A 109 -21.27 4.75 -9.53
CA CYS A 109 -20.33 4.12 -10.46
C CYS A 109 -19.90 2.77 -9.89
N ARG A 110 -20.20 1.69 -10.63
CA ARG A 110 -19.80 0.32 -10.27
C ARG A 110 -18.38 0.07 -10.75
N ILE A 111 -17.50 -0.36 -9.85
CA ILE A 111 -16.19 -0.90 -10.23
C ILE A 111 -16.30 -2.41 -10.25
N SER A 112 -16.20 -3.01 -11.44
CA SER A 112 -15.96 -4.45 -11.60
C SER A 112 -14.48 -4.64 -11.89
N VAL A 113 -13.78 -5.42 -11.06
CA VAL A 113 -12.39 -5.79 -11.33
C VAL A 113 -12.38 -6.73 -12.55
N PRO A 114 -11.62 -6.44 -13.63
CA PRO A 114 -11.55 -7.33 -14.78
C PRO A 114 -10.95 -8.68 -14.38
N GLY A 115 -11.77 -9.75 -14.35
CA GLY A 115 -11.29 -11.11 -14.06
C GLY A 115 -12.28 -12.06 -13.37
N ALA A 116 -13.46 -11.63 -12.93
CA ALA A 116 -14.46 -12.52 -12.33
C ALA A 116 -15.52 -12.94 -13.37
N LEU A 117 -15.39 -14.16 -13.90
CA LEU A 117 -16.51 -14.85 -14.54
C LEU A 117 -17.51 -15.28 -13.46
N PRO A 118 -18.83 -15.17 -13.68
CA PRO A 118 -19.82 -15.72 -12.77
C PRO A 118 -19.87 -17.23 -12.99
N GLY A 119 -19.17 -17.97 -12.13
CA GLY A 119 -19.19 -19.42 -12.12
C GLY A 119 -19.07 -19.93 -10.69
N ASN A 120 -20.10 -20.65 -10.25
CA ASN A 120 -20.09 -21.49 -9.05
C ASN A 120 -18.93 -22.49 -9.17
N VAL A 121 -17.77 -22.12 -8.65
CA VAL A 121 -16.70 -23.03 -8.32
C VAL A 121 -16.26 -22.60 -6.93
N GLU A 122 -16.49 -23.45 -5.94
CA GLU A 122 -15.82 -23.34 -4.64
C GLU A 122 -14.32 -23.23 -4.90
N LYS A 123 -13.81 -22.00 -4.96
CA LYS A 123 -12.38 -21.77 -5.01
C LYS A 123 -11.87 -22.19 -3.64
N ALA A 124 -11.16 -23.32 -3.61
CA ALA A 124 -10.36 -23.71 -2.46
C ALA A 124 -9.58 -22.46 -1.99
N PRO A 125 -9.58 -22.18 -0.68
CA PRO A 125 -8.96 -20.97 -0.16
C PRO A 125 -7.51 -20.90 -0.66
N PRO A 126 -7.01 -19.70 -1.02
CA PRO A 126 -5.63 -19.55 -1.46
C PRO A 126 -4.73 -20.25 -0.44
N LYS A 127 -3.78 -21.06 -0.91
CA LYS A 127 -2.82 -21.77 -0.04
C LYS A 127 -1.96 -20.72 0.68
N PHE A 128 -2.45 -20.23 1.81
CA PHE A 128 -1.71 -19.36 2.70
C PHE A 128 -0.48 -20.13 3.17
N SER A 129 0.70 -19.51 3.06
CA SER A 129 1.90 -20.05 3.70
C SER A 129 1.60 -20.19 5.19
N ARG A 130 1.54 -21.43 5.67
CA ARG A 130 1.47 -21.77 7.08
C ARG A 130 2.87 -21.60 7.68
N ASP A 131 3.49 -20.42 7.53
CA ASP A 131 4.66 -20.07 8.31
C ASP A 131 4.21 -19.81 9.75
N LYS A 132 3.93 -20.91 10.46
CA LYS A 132 3.36 -21.02 11.81
C LYS A 132 4.16 -20.29 12.90
N LYS A 133 5.31 -19.69 12.59
CA LYS A 133 6.21 -19.12 13.61
C LYS A 133 5.95 -17.64 13.92
N VAL A 134 5.30 -16.88 13.04
CA VAL A 134 5.20 -15.40 13.19
C VAL A 134 3.78 -14.90 13.41
N VAL A 135 2.81 -15.48 12.71
CA VAL A 135 1.39 -15.09 12.82
C VAL A 135 0.80 -15.75 14.07
N PRO A 136 0.08 -15.01 14.94
CA PRO A 136 -0.65 -15.63 16.05
C PRO A 136 -1.77 -16.54 15.53
N ASP A 137 -2.05 -17.62 16.25
CA ASP A 137 -3.17 -18.50 15.92
C ASP A 137 -4.50 -17.76 16.11
N ALA A 138 -5.41 -17.91 15.15
CA ALA A 138 -6.77 -17.42 15.21
C ALA A 138 -7.67 -18.29 14.31
N ASP A 139 -8.93 -18.44 14.70
CA ASP A 139 -9.93 -19.09 13.87
C ASP A 139 -10.20 -18.25 12.60
N PRO A 140 -10.58 -18.89 11.48
CA PRO A 140 -11.00 -18.16 10.29
C PRO A 140 -12.17 -17.22 10.59
N PRO A 141 -12.23 -16.03 9.97
CA PRO A 141 -13.35 -15.10 10.18
C PRO A 141 -14.67 -15.72 9.76
N SER A 142 -15.70 -15.58 10.60
CA SER A 142 -17.06 -16.01 10.27
C SER A 142 -17.68 -15.10 9.21
N SER A 143 -18.75 -15.56 8.54
CA SER A 143 -19.53 -14.70 7.63
C SER A 143 -20.09 -13.46 8.33
N GLU A 144 -20.42 -13.57 9.61
CA GLU A 144 -20.89 -12.45 10.44
C GLU A 144 -19.77 -11.43 10.67
N ASP A 145 -18.54 -11.86 10.97
CA ASP A 145 -17.39 -10.97 11.11
C ASP A 145 -17.11 -10.18 9.83
N ILE A 146 -17.17 -10.88 8.69
CA ILE A 146 -16.97 -10.28 7.37
C ILE A 146 -18.07 -9.25 7.10
N ASN A 147 -19.33 -9.57 7.36
CA ASN A 147 -20.46 -8.67 7.16
C ASN A 147 -20.41 -7.43 8.07
N ARG A 148 -20.05 -7.60 9.35
CA ARG A 148 -19.89 -6.47 10.28
C ARG A 148 -18.78 -5.53 9.82
N LEU A 149 -17.64 -6.08 9.39
CA LEU A 149 -16.56 -5.26 8.87
C LEU A 149 -16.94 -4.56 7.55
N TYR A 150 -17.63 -5.27 6.65
CA TYR A 150 -18.17 -4.69 5.42
C TYR A 150 -19.11 -3.50 5.73
N GLN A 151 -20.06 -3.67 6.64
CA GLN A 151 -20.99 -2.61 7.05
C GLN A 151 -20.25 -1.41 7.66
N PHE A 152 -19.20 -1.66 8.45
CA PHE A 152 -18.38 -0.60 9.01
C PHE A 152 -17.70 0.25 7.91
N PHE A 153 -17.17 -0.39 6.87
CA PHE A 153 -16.65 0.32 5.68
C PHE A 153 -17.77 1.02 4.90
N ASP A 154 -18.97 0.44 4.82
CA ASP A 154 -20.05 0.97 3.98
C ASP A 154 -20.77 2.18 4.57
N GLN A 155 -20.86 2.25 5.89
CA GLN A 155 -21.53 3.34 6.60
C GLN A 155 -20.69 4.61 6.73
N SER A 156 -19.37 4.51 6.52
CA SER A 156 -18.45 5.63 6.70
C SER A 156 -18.20 6.39 5.40
N THR A 157 -18.10 7.72 5.52
CA THR A 157 -17.68 8.62 4.46
C THR A 157 -16.34 9.29 4.74
N LYS A 158 -15.83 9.22 5.99
CA LYS A 158 -14.56 9.79 6.42
C LYS A 158 -13.81 8.80 7.33
N LEU A 159 -13.58 7.59 6.81
CA LEU A 159 -12.92 6.50 7.53
C LEU A 159 -11.41 6.75 7.69
N ILE A 160 -10.94 6.69 8.93
CA ILE A 160 -9.51 6.66 9.25
C ILE A 160 -9.09 5.25 9.63
N VAL A 161 -8.02 4.76 9.01
CA VAL A 161 -7.44 3.44 9.33
C VAL A 161 -6.13 3.63 10.09
N LEU A 162 -5.98 2.96 11.22
CA LEU A 162 -4.73 2.84 11.97
C LEU A 162 -4.20 1.41 11.89
N THR A 163 -3.00 1.21 11.36
CA THR A 163 -2.37 -0.12 11.35
C THR A 163 -1.22 -0.25 12.35
N GLY A 164 -0.98 -1.48 12.82
CA GLY A 164 0.20 -1.85 13.61
C GLY A 164 0.92 -3.07 13.06
N ALA A 165 1.91 -3.56 13.81
CA ALA A 165 2.82 -4.60 13.33
C ALA A 165 2.12 -5.93 12.98
N GLY A 166 0.94 -6.19 13.52
CA GLY A 166 0.15 -7.38 13.24
C GLY A 166 -0.18 -7.57 11.76
N ILE A 167 -0.37 -6.48 11.00
CA ILE A 167 -0.63 -6.55 9.54
C ILE A 167 0.57 -7.08 8.74
N SER A 168 1.78 -6.94 9.27
CA SER A 168 3.04 -7.33 8.63
C SER A 168 3.52 -8.72 9.03
N THR A 169 2.85 -9.39 9.98
CA THR A 169 3.18 -10.76 10.43
C THR A 169 3.14 -11.77 9.29
N GLU A 170 2.15 -11.64 8.41
CA GLU A 170 1.98 -12.48 7.22
C GLU A 170 2.98 -12.17 6.10
N CYS A 171 3.78 -11.10 6.25
CA CYS A 171 4.87 -10.73 5.37
C CYS A 171 6.22 -11.29 5.84
N GLY A 172 6.24 -12.03 6.95
CA GLY A 172 7.46 -12.56 7.59
C GLY A 172 8.14 -11.55 8.53
N ILE A 173 7.54 -10.39 8.78
CA ILE A 173 8.02 -9.41 9.76
C ILE A 173 7.28 -9.66 11.08
N PRO A 174 7.96 -10.00 12.18
CA PRO A 174 7.27 -10.26 13.43
C PRO A 174 6.60 -9.03 14.02
N ASP A 175 5.69 -9.24 14.97
CA ASP A 175 5.19 -8.19 15.84
C ASP A 175 5.98 -8.12 17.15
N TYR A 176 5.56 -7.22 18.04
CA TYR A 176 6.20 -7.02 19.34
C TYR A 176 5.61 -7.87 20.46
N ARG A 177 4.30 -8.09 20.50
CA ARG A 177 3.56 -8.41 21.73
C ARG A 177 2.75 -9.69 21.70
N SER A 178 2.60 -10.32 20.53
CA SER A 178 1.93 -11.62 20.45
C SER A 178 2.72 -12.70 21.17
N PRO A 179 2.16 -13.91 21.40
CA PRO A 179 2.88 -15.01 22.05
C PRO A 179 4.24 -15.32 21.41
N ASN A 180 4.34 -15.21 20.09
CA ASN A 180 5.58 -15.38 19.32
C ASN A 180 6.28 -14.05 18.95
N GLY A 181 5.81 -12.92 19.49
CA GLY A 181 6.30 -11.58 19.22
C GLY A 181 7.65 -11.29 19.89
N ALA A 182 8.30 -10.18 19.50
CA ALA A 182 9.65 -9.86 19.93
C ALA A 182 9.85 -9.87 21.46
N TYR A 183 8.88 -9.38 22.24
CA TYR A 183 9.01 -9.30 23.70
C TYR A 183 8.87 -10.64 24.42
N SER A 184 8.32 -11.67 23.79
CA SER A 184 8.20 -12.98 24.44
C SER A 184 9.55 -13.67 24.63
N SER A 185 10.59 -13.26 23.90
CA SER A 185 11.97 -13.74 24.08
C SER A 185 12.79 -12.90 25.08
N GLY A 186 12.17 -12.03 25.88
CA GLY A 186 12.87 -11.14 26.81
C GLY A 186 13.60 -9.96 26.16
N PHE A 187 13.37 -9.72 24.86
CA PHE A 187 13.97 -8.59 24.13
C PHE A 187 13.51 -7.25 24.73
N LYS A 188 14.47 -6.34 24.92
CA LYS A 188 14.20 -4.96 25.29
C LYS A 188 14.60 -4.04 24.13
N PRO A 189 13.67 -3.23 23.62
CA PRO A 189 13.99 -2.29 22.55
C PRO A 189 14.97 -1.23 23.06
N ILE A 190 15.81 -0.72 22.16
CA ILE A 190 16.70 0.40 22.49
C ILE A 190 15.85 1.64 22.79
N THR A 191 16.21 2.38 23.84
CA THR A 191 15.59 3.67 24.11
C THR A 191 16.32 4.81 23.40
N HIS A 192 15.62 5.91 23.14
CA HIS A 192 16.22 7.12 22.60
C HIS A 192 17.42 7.57 23.45
N GLN A 193 17.26 7.59 24.77
CA GLN A 193 18.30 8.02 25.70
C GLN A 193 19.52 7.10 25.67
N GLN A 194 19.32 5.78 25.56
CA GLN A 194 20.41 4.82 25.39
C GLN A 194 21.18 5.07 24.09
N PHE A 195 20.47 5.27 22.98
CA PHE A 195 21.09 5.54 21.67
C PHE A 195 21.88 6.86 21.66
N VAL A 196 21.31 7.95 22.18
CA VAL A 196 21.96 9.26 22.17
C VAL A 196 23.16 9.30 23.11
N ARG A 197 23.08 8.69 24.29
CA ARG A 197 24.11 8.80 25.33
C ARG A 197 25.27 7.81 25.21
N SER A 198 25.14 6.73 24.44
CA SER A 198 26.15 5.67 24.39
C SER A 198 26.60 5.34 22.97
N SER A 199 27.89 5.59 22.68
CA SER A 199 28.53 5.17 21.43
C SER A 199 28.45 3.65 21.23
N ARG A 200 28.67 2.87 22.30
CA ARG A 200 28.53 1.41 22.30
C ARG A 200 27.11 0.96 21.97
N ALA A 201 26.07 1.62 22.51
CA ALA A 201 24.68 1.32 22.17
C ALA A 201 24.37 1.62 20.69
N ARG A 202 24.91 2.72 20.14
CA ARG A 202 24.79 3.03 18.69
C ARG A 202 25.48 1.98 17.84
N ARG A 203 26.68 1.55 18.21
CA ARG A 203 27.46 0.53 17.50
C ARG A 203 26.67 -0.77 17.43
N ARG A 204 26.18 -1.24 18.58
CA ARG A 204 25.29 -2.41 18.67
C ARG A 204 24.06 -2.27 17.79
N TYR A 205 23.36 -1.13 17.86
CA TYR A 205 22.16 -0.89 17.05
C TYR A 205 22.45 -0.96 15.55
N TRP A 206 23.45 -0.21 15.07
CA TRP A 206 23.73 -0.12 13.65
C TRP A 206 24.31 -1.41 13.06
N ALA A 207 25.12 -2.16 13.81
CA ALA A 207 25.60 -3.48 13.39
C ALA A 207 24.43 -4.45 13.18
N ARG A 208 23.53 -4.52 14.16
CA ARG A 208 22.33 -5.36 14.10
C ARG A 208 21.36 -4.93 12.99
N SER A 209 21.10 -3.63 12.89
CA SER A 209 20.28 -3.05 11.82
C SER A 209 20.86 -3.31 10.43
N TYR A 210 22.18 -3.20 10.24
CA TYR A 210 22.81 -3.50 8.96
C TYR A 210 22.55 -4.96 8.56
N ALA A 211 22.79 -5.89 9.46
CA ALA A 211 22.71 -7.30 9.14
C ALA A 211 21.27 -7.77 8.88
N GLY A 212 20.28 -7.15 9.54
CA GLY A 212 18.88 -7.45 9.31
C GLY A 212 18.27 -6.77 8.08
N TRP A 213 18.94 -5.75 7.53
CA TRP A 213 18.43 -4.94 6.42
C TRP A 213 18.02 -5.77 5.20
N ARG A 214 18.89 -6.69 4.75
CA ARG A 214 18.65 -7.51 3.54
C ARG A 214 17.35 -8.31 3.64
N LYS A 215 17.08 -8.91 4.81
CA LYS A 215 15.85 -9.67 5.05
C LYS A 215 14.63 -8.76 5.20
N PHE A 216 14.78 -7.63 5.89
CA PHE A 216 13.70 -6.65 6.08
C PHE A 216 13.18 -6.10 4.75
N THR A 217 14.09 -5.69 3.85
CA THR A 217 13.71 -5.16 2.54
C THR A 217 13.14 -6.23 1.59
N ALA A 218 13.42 -7.51 1.83
CA ALA A 218 12.93 -8.61 1.00
C ALA A 218 11.44 -8.94 1.24
N ALA A 219 10.89 -8.60 2.42
CA ALA A 219 9.47 -8.80 2.75
C ALA A 219 8.59 -8.18 1.66
N GLN A 220 7.47 -8.79 1.30
CA GLN A 220 6.52 -8.27 0.30
C GLN A 220 5.20 -7.91 0.96
N PRO A 221 4.43 -6.94 0.44
CA PRO A 221 3.12 -6.61 1.00
C PRO A 221 2.18 -7.83 0.97
N SER A 222 1.50 -8.09 2.10
CA SER A 222 0.49 -9.16 2.20
C SER A 222 -0.81 -8.80 1.48
N PRO A 223 -1.72 -9.77 1.25
CA PRO A 223 -3.07 -9.50 0.74
C PRO A 223 -3.82 -8.40 1.50
N SER A 224 -3.60 -8.25 2.81
CA SER A 224 -4.16 -7.16 3.62
C SER A 224 -3.73 -5.78 3.13
N HIS A 225 -2.44 -5.60 2.86
CA HIS A 225 -1.91 -4.32 2.37
C HIS A 225 -2.51 -3.97 1.00
N ILE A 226 -2.58 -4.98 0.11
CA ILE A 226 -3.17 -4.81 -1.23
C ILE A 226 -4.67 -4.48 -1.15
N ALA A 227 -5.40 -5.11 -0.23
CA ALA A 227 -6.81 -4.82 -0.01
C ALA A 227 -7.02 -3.38 0.48
N LEU A 228 -6.23 -2.92 1.46
CA LEU A 228 -6.31 -1.53 1.95
C LEU A 228 -5.95 -0.51 0.87
N ALA A 229 -4.91 -0.78 0.06
CA ALA A 229 -4.59 0.09 -1.07
C ALA A 229 -5.72 0.18 -2.10
N SER A 230 -6.46 -0.92 -2.31
CA SER A 230 -7.64 -0.93 -3.18
C SER A 230 -8.79 -0.10 -2.59
N LEU A 231 -9.03 -0.20 -1.29
CA LEU A 231 -10.06 0.58 -0.58
C LEU A 231 -9.75 2.08 -0.55
N GLU A 232 -8.50 2.45 -0.28
CA GLU A 232 -8.03 3.84 -0.31
C GLU A 232 -8.18 4.43 -1.72
N LYS A 233 -7.75 3.70 -2.75
CA LYS A 233 -7.93 4.12 -4.14
C LYS A 233 -9.40 4.28 -4.55
N ALA A 234 -10.29 3.50 -3.95
CA ALA A 234 -11.74 3.60 -4.14
C ALA A 234 -12.40 4.72 -3.30
N GLY A 235 -11.63 5.49 -2.53
CA GLY A 235 -12.15 6.56 -1.67
C GLY A 235 -12.86 6.05 -0.41
N ARG A 236 -12.67 4.79 -0.02
CA ARG A 236 -13.28 4.20 1.19
C ARG A 236 -12.44 4.36 2.44
N ILE A 237 -11.18 4.75 2.28
CA ILE A 237 -10.30 5.14 3.37
C ILE A 237 -9.89 6.58 3.06
N GLU A 238 -10.32 7.51 3.91
CA GLU A 238 -9.98 8.94 3.79
C GLU A 238 -8.51 9.16 4.11
N PHE A 239 -8.04 8.52 5.17
CA PHE A 239 -6.66 8.66 5.61
C PHE A 239 -6.17 7.40 6.32
N MET A 240 -4.91 7.08 6.13
CA MET A 240 -4.27 5.95 6.79
C MET A 240 -3.13 6.43 7.68
N ILE A 241 -3.07 5.91 8.89
CA ILE A 241 -1.99 6.08 9.85
C ILE A 241 -1.36 4.71 10.07
N THR A 242 -0.04 4.62 10.05
CA THR A 242 0.65 3.39 10.37
C THR A 242 1.66 3.59 11.49
N GLN A 243 1.69 2.67 12.44
CA GLN A 243 2.77 2.58 13.43
C GLN A 243 4.01 1.88 12.85
N ASN A 244 3.87 1.22 11.70
CA ASN A 244 4.93 0.41 11.14
C ASN A 244 5.97 1.29 10.45
N VAL A 245 7.22 0.82 10.46
CA VAL A 245 8.37 1.51 9.86
C VAL A 245 8.84 0.80 8.57
N ASP A 246 8.05 -0.16 8.08
CA ASP A 246 8.43 -1.18 7.07
C ASP A 246 8.18 -0.79 5.61
N ARG A 247 7.42 0.29 5.38
CA ARG A 247 6.97 0.78 4.07
C ARG A 247 6.21 -0.25 3.20
N LEU A 248 5.63 -1.29 3.79
CA LEU A 248 4.83 -2.27 3.04
C LEU A 248 3.54 -1.66 2.49
N HIS A 249 2.94 -0.70 3.19
CA HIS A 249 1.81 0.09 2.67
C HIS A 249 2.17 0.89 1.42
N HIS A 250 3.29 1.62 1.45
CA HIS A 250 3.77 2.37 0.28
C HIS A 250 4.02 1.44 -0.91
N ARG A 251 4.58 0.25 -0.67
CA ARG A 251 4.83 -0.75 -1.70
C ARG A 251 3.56 -1.42 -2.23
N ALA A 252 2.49 -1.46 -1.44
CA ALA A 252 1.16 -1.90 -1.87
C ALA A 252 0.41 -0.84 -2.70
N GLY A 253 0.85 0.42 -2.65
CA GLY A 253 0.23 1.54 -3.37
C GLY A 253 -0.56 2.52 -2.50
N SER A 254 -0.51 2.36 -1.17
CA SER A 254 -1.07 3.31 -0.19
C SER A 254 -0.10 4.45 0.15
N ASN A 255 -0.59 5.52 0.78
CA ASN A 255 0.28 6.61 1.26
C ASN A 255 -0.03 7.03 2.70
N PRO A 256 0.24 6.17 3.70
CA PRO A 256 -0.09 6.46 5.09
C PRO A 256 0.81 7.52 5.72
N LEU A 257 0.33 8.15 6.79
CA LEU A 257 1.17 8.85 7.75
C LEU A 257 1.95 7.82 8.59
N GLU A 258 3.27 7.76 8.41
CA GLU A 258 4.20 6.92 9.17
C GLU A 258 4.40 7.48 10.60
N LEU A 259 3.49 7.17 11.54
CA LEU A 259 3.44 7.73 12.89
C LEU A 259 4.78 7.60 13.63
N HIS A 260 5.42 6.43 13.54
CA HIS A 260 6.72 6.15 14.16
C HIS A 260 7.90 6.35 13.21
N GLY A 261 7.66 6.95 12.04
CA GLY A 261 8.67 7.19 11.01
C GLY A 261 9.00 5.93 10.23
N THR A 262 10.24 5.82 9.75
CA THR A 262 10.63 4.84 8.76
C THR A 262 12.10 4.43 8.90
N VAL A 263 12.41 3.15 8.69
CA VAL A 263 13.81 2.69 8.68
C VAL A 263 14.53 3.01 7.37
N TYR A 264 13.82 3.50 6.36
CA TYR A 264 14.35 3.78 5.02
C TYR A 264 15.02 5.14 4.89
N ILE A 265 15.02 5.96 5.95
CA ILE A 265 15.68 7.25 6.02
C ILE A 265 16.59 7.29 7.24
N VAL A 266 17.76 7.91 7.08
CA VAL A 266 18.73 8.13 8.15
C VAL A 266 18.97 9.63 8.27
N GLY A 267 18.75 10.18 9.46
CA GLY A 267 18.86 11.61 9.75
C GLY A 267 19.94 11.93 10.77
N CYS A 268 20.59 13.07 10.62
CA CYS A 268 21.51 13.64 11.60
C CYS A 268 20.74 14.29 12.75
N LEU A 269 21.12 13.98 13.99
CA LEU A 269 20.48 14.51 15.20
C LEU A 269 20.78 15.99 15.44
N GLU A 270 21.85 16.52 14.86
CA GLU A 270 22.33 17.88 15.08
C GLU A 270 21.84 18.86 14.02
N CYS A 271 21.94 18.51 12.73
CA CYS A 271 21.61 19.44 11.63
C CYS A 271 20.39 19.03 10.80
N GLY A 272 19.77 17.88 11.08
CA GLY A 272 18.60 17.40 10.34
C GLY A 272 18.86 16.91 8.91
N PHE A 273 20.11 16.98 8.42
CA PHE A 273 20.46 16.40 7.11
C PHE A 273 20.13 14.91 7.07
N SER A 274 19.44 14.48 6.02
CA SER A 274 19.01 13.11 5.85
C SER A 274 19.46 12.49 4.53
N ILE A 275 19.65 11.18 4.55
CA ILE A 275 19.98 10.35 3.39
C ILE A 275 19.11 9.10 3.38
N THR A 276 19.06 8.40 2.24
CA THR A 276 18.37 7.13 2.16
C THR A 276 19.13 6.04 2.93
N ARG A 277 18.39 5.06 3.45
CA ARG A 277 18.98 3.94 4.19
C ARG A 277 19.90 3.10 3.30
N GLU A 278 19.61 3.00 2.00
CA GLU A 278 20.45 2.31 1.02
C GLU A 278 21.83 2.97 0.90
N LEU A 279 21.88 4.30 0.73
CA LEU A 279 23.15 5.02 0.69
C LEU A 279 23.92 4.86 2.01
N PHE A 280 23.22 4.94 3.13
CA PHE A 280 23.85 4.73 4.43
C PHE A 280 24.36 3.27 4.59
N GLN A 281 23.68 2.27 4.03
CA GLN A 281 24.18 0.89 4.01
C GLN A 281 25.47 0.74 3.22
N ASP A 282 25.57 1.37 2.05
CA ASP A 282 26.80 1.33 1.27
C ASP A 282 27.98 1.98 2.03
N GLN A 283 27.71 3.03 2.79
CA GLN A 283 28.72 3.67 3.65
C GLN A 283 29.15 2.77 4.81
N VAL A 284 28.20 2.13 5.50
CA VAL A 284 28.52 1.16 6.55
C VAL A 284 29.34 0.00 5.95
N LYS A 285 28.96 -0.52 4.78
CA LYS A 285 29.72 -1.58 4.08
C LYS A 285 31.15 -1.15 3.76
N SER A 286 31.32 0.06 3.22
CA SER A 286 32.63 0.59 2.85
C SER A 286 33.55 0.78 4.06
N LEU A 287 33.01 1.15 5.21
CA LEU A 287 33.79 1.31 6.45
C LEU A 287 34.07 -0.02 7.15
N ASN A 288 33.31 -1.07 6.84
CA ASN A 288 33.36 -2.36 7.53
C ASN A 288 33.46 -3.56 6.54
N PRO A 289 34.42 -3.59 5.60
CA PRO A 289 34.40 -4.53 4.48
C PRO A 289 34.49 -6.00 4.90
N LYS A 290 35.35 -6.33 5.87
CA LYS A 290 35.50 -7.71 6.39
C LYS A 290 34.21 -8.19 7.06
N TRP A 291 33.63 -7.34 7.91
CA TRP A 291 32.41 -7.63 8.64
C TRP A 291 31.20 -7.74 7.69
N ALA A 292 31.08 -6.83 6.72
CA ALA A 292 30.03 -6.87 5.71
C ALA A 292 30.10 -8.15 4.87
N SER A 293 31.31 -8.55 4.43
CA SER A 293 31.50 -9.81 3.69
C SER A 293 31.09 -11.03 4.52
N ALA A 294 31.42 -11.06 5.81
CA ALA A 294 31.02 -12.14 6.71
C ALA A 294 29.49 -12.23 6.81
N ILE A 295 28.80 -11.12 7.06
CA ILE A 295 27.33 -11.07 7.13
C ILE A 295 26.68 -11.45 5.80
N GLU A 296 27.23 -11.00 4.67
CA GLU A 296 26.67 -11.30 3.34
C GLU A 296 26.85 -12.78 2.95
N SER A 297 27.94 -13.40 3.41
CA SER A 297 28.25 -14.83 3.22
C SER A 297 27.44 -15.77 4.11
N LEU A 298 26.82 -15.26 5.17
CA LEU A 298 25.87 -16.03 5.96
C LEU A 298 24.68 -16.35 5.06
N ASP A 299 24.58 -17.64 4.71
CA ASP A 299 23.47 -18.17 3.96
C ASP A 299 22.22 -18.04 4.83
N TYR A 300 21.28 -17.18 4.41
CA TYR A 300 19.98 -17.10 5.06
C TYR A 300 19.21 -18.35 4.62
N GLY A 301 19.45 -19.46 5.31
CA GLY A 301 18.74 -20.70 5.07
C GLY A 301 17.23 -20.47 4.98
N SER A 302 16.56 -21.31 4.20
CA SER A 302 15.10 -21.32 4.04
C SER A 302 14.38 -21.09 5.38
N PRO A 303 13.27 -20.33 5.40
CA PRO A 303 12.48 -20.13 6.60
C PRO A 303 12.23 -21.47 7.29
N GLY A 304 12.79 -21.66 8.49
CA GLY A 304 12.61 -22.87 9.29
C GLY A 304 13.80 -23.83 9.41
N SER A 305 14.97 -23.60 8.79
CA SER A 305 16.15 -24.43 9.07
C SER A 305 16.88 -23.99 10.35
N ASP A 306 17.06 -24.89 11.31
CA ASP A 306 17.77 -24.69 12.60
C ASP A 306 19.28 -24.38 12.44
N LYS A 307 19.79 -24.24 11.21
CA LYS A 307 21.17 -23.81 10.91
C LYS A 307 21.32 -22.29 10.81
N SER A 308 20.24 -21.51 10.99
CA SER A 308 20.34 -20.05 11.11
C SER A 308 20.96 -19.68 12.46
N PHE A 309 22.21 -19.25 12.47
CA PHE A 309 22.90 -18.69 13.64
C PHE A 309 22.02 -17.68 14.37
N GLY A 310 21.26 -18.03 15.42
CA GLY A 310 20.62 -17.12 16.38
C GLY A 310 19.75 -15.95 15.87
N MET A 311 19.52 -15.79 14.56
CA MET A 311 19.07 -14.54 13.95
C MET A 311 17.54 -14.45 13.90
N LYS A 312 16.90 -14.18 15.05
CA LYS A 312 15.50 -13.73 15.08
C LYS A 312 15.45 -12.26 14.66
N GLN A 313 14.80 -11.99 13.53
CA GLN A 313 14.50 -10.64 13.07
C GLN A 313 13.43 -9.99 13.96
N ARG A 314 13.49 -8.67 14.14
CA ARG A 314 12.53 -7.88 14.91
C ARG A 314 11.66 -7.03 13.96
N PRO A 315 10.57 -6.40 14.45
CA PRO A 315 9.61 -5.69 13.60
C PRO A 315 10.19 -4.42 12.93
N ASP A 316 11.31 -3.90 13.44
CA ASP A 316 12.07 -2.78 12.89
C ASP A 316 13.29 -3.22 12.06
N GLY A 317 13.43 -4.52 11.81
CA GLY A 317 14.53 -5.10 11.04
C GLY A 317 15.81 -5.34 11.84
N ASP A 318 15.84 -5.07 13.15
CA ASP A 318 16.94 -5.46 14.01
C ASP A 318 17.10 -7.00 14.06
N ILE A 319 18.34 -7.50 14.15
CA ILE A 319 18.64 -8.92 14.37
C ILE A 319 19.64 -9.07 15.51
N GLU A 320 19.65 -10.20 16.19
CA GLU A 320 20.63 -10.48 17.23
C GLU A 320 21.96 -10.95 16.63
N ILE A 321 23.07 -10.39 17.10
CA ILE A 321 24.44 -10.72 16.66
C ILE A 321 25.32 -10.78 17.91
N ASP A 322 26.22 -11.77 17.97
CA ASP A 322 27.19 -11.90 19.06
C ASP A 322 28.05 -10.63 19.18
N GLU A 323 28.24 -10.20 20.43
CA GLU A 323 28.94 -8.99 20.83
C GLU A 323 30.35 -8.89 20.25
N LYS A 324 31.07 -10.01 20.18
CA LYS A 324 32.44 -10.08 19.68
C LYS A 324 32.58 -9.60 18.24
N PHE A 325 31.51 -9.66 17.45
CA PHE A 325 31.54 -9.26 16.04
C PHE A 325 31.44 -7.75 15.82
N TRP A 326 30.91 -6.98 16.78
CA TRP A 326 30.68 -5.56 16.59
C TRP A 326 31.34 -4.67 17.62
N GLU A 327 31.87 -5.22 18.73
CA GLU A 327 32.42 -4.41 19.82
C GLU A 327 33.67 -3.61 19.41
N GLU A 328 34.65 -4.23 18.74
CA GLU A 328 35.98 -3.64 18.53
C GLU A 328 36.29 -3.17 17.09
N GLU A 329 35.44 -3.43 16.09
CA GLU A 329 35.79 -3.10 14.69
C GLU A 329 34.64 -2.48 13.86
N PHE A 330 33.47 -2.24 14.46
CA PHE A 330 32.33 -1.68 13.73
C PHE A 330 32.31 -0.14 13.77
N HIS A 331 32.47 0.46 12.59
CA HIS A 331 32.51 1.90 12.34
C HIS A 331 31.18 2.39 11.79
N ILE A 332 30.65 3.45 12.38
CA ILE A 332 29.39 4.08 11.98
C ILE A 332 29.70 5.33 11.16
N PRO A 333 29.17 5.49 9.93
CA PRO A 333 29.29 6.74 9.20
C PRO A 333 28.69 7.91 9.99
N THR A 334 29.37 9.04 10.03
CA THR A 334 28.89 10.28 10.62
C THR A 334 28.13 11.12 9.59
N CYS A 335 27.45 12.18 10.06
CA CYS A 335 26.78 13.11 9.16
C CYS A 335 27.78 13.77 8.18
N GLN A 336 27.49 13.72 6.88
CA GLN A 336 28.32 14.31 5.83
C GLN A 336 28.35 15.85 5.84
N LYS A 337 27.47 16.51 6.61
CA LYS A 337 27.37 17.97 6.70
C LYS A 337 28.04 18.56 7.94
N CYS A 338 27.98 17.87 9.07
CA CYS A 338 28.47 18.40 10.35
C CYS A 338 29.24 17.39 11.22
N ASN A 339 29.50 16.17 10.71
CA ASN A 339 30.10 15.05 11.45
C ASN A 339 29.32 14.59 12.69
N GLY A 340 28.06 15.05 12.84
CA GLY A 340 27.16 14.68 13.91
C GLY A 340 26.68 13.21 13.88
N VAL A 341 26.01 12.81 14.96
CA VAL A 341 25.45 11.48 15.12
C VAL A 341 24.24 11.29 14.21
N VAL A 342 24.21 10.15 13.52
CA VAL A 342 23.07 9.76 12.69
C VAL A 342 22.21 8.69 13.37
N LYS A 343 20.90 8.79 13.17
CA LYS A 343 19.87 7.88 13.67
C LYS A 343 18.94 7.52 12.52
N PRO A 344 18.38 6.30 12.44
CA PRO A 344 17.24 6.06 11.55
C PRO A 344 16.11 7.04 11.89
N ASP A 345 15.29 7.42 10.91
CA ASP A 345 14.11 8.26 11.13
C ASP A 345 12.96 7.46 11.77
N VAL A 346 13.26 6.78 12.88
CA VAL A 346 12.31 6.00 13.67
C VAL A 346 12.18 6.60 15.06
N VAL A 347 10.96 6.70 15.56
CA VAL A 347 10.65 7.11 16.94
C VAL A 347 11.00 5.95 17.87
N PHE A 348 12.10 6.06 18.62
CA PHE A 348 12.50 5.03 19.58
C PHE A 348 11.65 5.07 20.85
N PHE A 349 11.75 4.03 21.68
CA PHE A 349 11.13 4.04 23.00
C PHE A 349 11.72 5.18 23.86
N GLY A 350 10.84 5.95 24.51
CA GLY A 350 11.22 7.14 25.26
C GLY A 350 11.52 8.37 24.39
N ASP A 351 11.31 8.28 23.07
CA ASP A 351 11.32 9.42 22.15
C ASP A 351 9.91 10.02 22.01
N ASN A 352 9.83 11.22 21.43
CA ASN A 352 8.58 11.85 21.06
C ASN A 352 8.32 11.69 19.56
N VAL A 353 7.05 11.44 19.21
CA VAL A 353 6.61 11.60 17.82
C VAL A 353 6.77 13.08 17.44
N PRO A 354 7.33 13.42 16.26
CA PRO A 354 7.43 14.79 15.79
C PRO A 354 6.08 15.52 15.90
N LYS A 355 6.11 16.78 16.37
CA LYS A 355 4.90 17.50 16.77
C LYS A 355 3.91 17.66 15.61
N ASP A 356 4.39 18.05 14.44
CA ASP A 356 3.61 18.17 13.21
C ASP A 356 2.90 16.86 12.84
N ARG A 357 3.61 15.73 12.95
CA ARG A 357 3.07 14.40 12.69
C ARG A 357 2.03 14.00 13.73
N ALA A 358 2.31 14.24 15.00
CA ALA A 358 1.38 13.94 16.11
C ALA A 358 0.11 14.80 16.03
N ASP A 359 0.25 16.10 15.75
CA ASP A 359 -0.86 17.03 15.58
C ASP A 359 -1.72 16.61 14.39
N LYS A 360 -1.10 16.25 13.24
CA LYS A 360 -1.86 15.79 12.07
C LYS A 360 -2.63 14.50 12.34
N ALA A 361 -1.99 13.52 12.98
CA ALA A 361 -2.64 12.26 13.37
C ALA A 361 -3.83 12.50 14.31
N MET A 362 -3.67 13.42 15.27
CA MET A 362 -4.71 13.76 16.24
C MET A 362 -5.87 14.52 15.59
N GLU A 363 -5.59 15.45 14.69
CA GLU A 363 -6.59 16.20 13.91
C GLU A 363 -7.49 15.24 13.13
N VAL A 364 -6.91 14.38 12.28
CA VAL A 364 -7.71 13.46 11.46
C VAL A 364 -8.48 12.44 12.30
N ALA A 365 -7.94 12.02 13.45
CA ALA A 365 -8.64 11.12 14.37
C ALA A 365 -9.85 11.76 15.04
N LYS A 366 -9.81 13.05 15.35
CA LYS A 366 -10.94 13.76 15.99
C LYS A 366 -12.06 14.12 15.02
N GLU A 367 -11.72 14.29 13.74
CA GLU A 367 -12.69 14.74 12.74
C GLU A 367 -13.30 13.63 11.90
N CYS A 368 -12.97 12.36 12.15
CA CYS A 368 -13.48 11.22 11.41
C CYS A 368 -14.91 10.84 11.81
N ASP A 369 -15.67 10.23 10.90
CA ASP A 369 -16.95 9.60 11.26
C ASP A 369 -16.76 8.12 11.69
N ALA A 370 -15.63 7.50 11.33
CA ALA A 370 -15.24 6.17 11.73
C ALA A 370 -13.72 6.02 11.87
N PHE A 371 -13.29 5.20 12.85
CA PHE A 371 -11.88 4.90 13.12
C PHE A 371 -11.67 3.39 13.27
N LEU A 372 -10.86 2.81 12.39
CA LEU A 372 -10.61 1.36 12.32
C LEU A 372 -9.17 1.04 12.67
N VAL A 373 -8.96 0.21 13.69
CA VAL A 373 -7.63 -0.30 14.06
C VAL A 373 -7.41 -1.69 13.47
N LEU A 374 -6.30 -1.90 12.78
CA LEU A 374 -5.94 -3.17 12.15
C LEU A 374 -4.58 -3.66 12.65
N GLY A 375 -4.57 -4.81 13.33
CA GLY A 375 -3.33 -5.51 13.70
C GLY A 375 -2.46 -4.71 14.67
N SER A 376 -3.09 -4.02 15.61
CA SER A 376 -2.40 -3.34 16.70
C SER A 376 -3.08 -3.62 18.03
N SER A 377 -2.28 -3.95 19.04
CA SER A 377 -2.76 -3.99 20.43
C SER A 377 -2.97 -2.60 21.04
N VAL A 378 -2.55 -1.54 20.34
CA VAL A 378 -2.61 -0.13 20.77
C VAL A 378 -2.14 0.09 22.21
N MET A 379 -1.14 -0.69 22.66
CA MET A 379 -0.58 -0.55 24.00
C MET A 379 0.26 0.72 24.17
N THR A 380 0.84 1.22 23.07
CA THR A 380 1.60 2.48 23.04
C THR A 380 0.65 3.67 23.09
N MET A 381 0.98 4.66 23.93
CA MET A 381 0.15 5.86 24.08
C MET A 381 0.00 6.66 22.79
N SER A 382 0.99 6.63 21.89
CA SER A 382 0.96 7.33 20.61
C SER A 382 -0.20 6.87 19.71
N ALA A 383 -0.52 5.57 19.72
CA ALA A 383 -1.64 5.01 18.98
C ALA A 383 -2.94 5.03 19.79
N TYR A 384 -2.88 4.63 21.06
CA TYR A 384 -4.04 4.56 21.96
C TYR A 384 -4.81 5.89 22.05
N ARG A 385 -4.09 7.02 22.15
CA ARG A 385 -4.71 8.35 22.24
C ARG A 385 -5.51 8.73 20.99
N LEU A 386 -5.16 8.20 19.82
CA LEU A 386 -5.89 8.45 18.58
C LEU A 386 -7.24 7.73 18.59
N VAL A 387 -7.23 6.44 18.95
CA VAL A 387 -8.46 5.63 19.08
C VAL A 387 -9.40 6.25 20.11
N ARG A 388 -8.85 6.65 21.26
CA ARG A 388 -9.63 7.28 22.32
C ARG A 388 -10.20 8.63 21.88
N ALA A 389 -9.40 9.47 21.21
CA ALA A 389 -9.88 10.77 20.72
C ALA A 389 -10.99 10.64 19.68
N ALA A 390 -10.90 9.66 18.77
CA ALA A 390 -11.97 9.37 17.81
C ALA A 390 -13.27 8.94 18.51
N HIS A 391 -13.16 8.02 19.48
CA HIS A 391 -14.29 7.57 20.28
C HIS A 391 -14.95 8.72 21.07
N GLU A 392 -14.14 9.52 21.77
CA GLU A 392 -14.61 10.68 22.55
C GLU A 392 -15.26 11.76 21.66
N ALA A 393 -14.87 11.85 20.38
CA ALA A 393 -15.48 12.72 19.39
C ALA A 393 -16.78 12.16 18.78
N GLY A 394 -17.20 10.96 19.17
CA GLY A 394 -18.43 10.31 18.70
C GLY A 394 -18.28 9.51 17.40
N ALA A 395 -17.06 9.25 16.93
CA ALA A 395 -16.83 8.41 15.75
C ALA A 395 -17.19 6.94 16.03
N SER A 396 -17.65 6.23 15.00
CA SER A 396 -17.79 4.77 15.06
C SER A 396 -16.40 4.13 15.14
N THR A 397 -16.11 3.34 16.18
CA THR A 397 -14.79 2.72 16.35
C THR A 397 -14.84 1.20 16.24
N ALA A 398 -13.88 0.63 15.52
CA ALA A 398 -13.74 -0.82 15.39
C ALA A 398 -12.27 -1.28 15.46
N ILE A 399 -12.07 -2.52 15.87
CA ILE A 399 -10.77 -3.18 15.96
C ILE A 399 -10.83 -4.54 15.26
N VAL A 400 -9.91 -4.80 14.35
CA VAL A 400 -9.61 -6.15 13.85
C VAL A 400 -8.20 -6.51 14.28
N ASN A 401 -8.09 -7.35 15.31
CA ASN A 401 -6.81 -7.71 15.90
C ASN A 401 -6.90 -9.07 16.60
N ILE A 402 -5.86 -9.89 16.44
CA ILE A 402 -5.73 -11.13 17.20
C ILE A 402 -5.18 -10.79 18.59
N GLY A 403 -5.89 -11.22 19.63
CA GLY A 403 -5.52 -10.99 21.02
C GLY A 403 -6.07 -9.69 21.63
N ALA A 404 -5.69 -9.43 22.88
CA ALA A 404 -6.17 -8.29 23.66
C ALA A 404 -5.62 -6.96 23.12
N THR A 405 -6.43 -5.91 23.20
CA THR A 405 -5.99 -4.54 22.94
C THR A 405 -6.28 -3.65 24.13
N ARG A 406 -5.54 -2.55 24.24
CA ARG A 406 -5.75 -1.57 25.31
C ARG A 406 -7.10 -0.83 25.21
N ALA A 407 -7.77 -0.90 24.07
CA ALA A 407 -8.99 -0.18 23.78
C ALA A 407 -10.25 -1.08 23.82
N ASP A 408 -10.10 -2.35 24.22
CA ASP A 408 -11.20 -3.32 24.25
C ASP A 408 -12.38 -2.87 25.12
N ASP A 409 -12.13 -2.12 26.21
CA ASP A 409 -13.17 -1.72 27.17
C ASP A 409 -14.14 -0.66 26.64
N PHE A 410 -13.80 0.06 25.56
CA PHE A 410 -14.62 1.15 25.02
C PHE A 410 -14.85 1.09 23.51
N VAL A 411 -14.16 0.22 22.78
CA VAL A 411 -14.42 0.03 21.34
C VAL A 411 -15.51 -1.04 21.17
N PRO A 412 -16.69 -0.68 20.61
CA PRO A 412 -17.87 -1.55 20.58
C PRO A 412 -17.74 -2.73 19.61
N LEU A 413 -17.02 -2.57 18.50
CA LEU A 413 -16.81 -3.63 17.52
C LEU A 413 -15.37 -4.14 17.59
N LYS A 414 -15.21 -5.38 18.05
CA LYS A 414 -13.94 -6.10 17.99
C LYS A 414 -14.11 -7.41 17.24
N ILE A 415 -13.26 -7.62 16.24
CA ILE A 415 -13.19 -8.85 15.46
C ILE A 415 -11.82 -9.49 15.68
N ASN A 416 -11.81 -10.75 16.09
CA ASN A 416 -10.59 -11.54 16.23
C ASN A 416 -10.39 -12.36 14.96
N ALA A 417 -9.61 -11.84 14.02
CA ALA A 417 -9.35 -12.51 12.75
C ALA A 417 -7.98 -12.14 12.17
N ARG A 418 -7.47 -13.02 11.32
CA ARG A 418 -6.30 -12.73 10.47
C ARG A 418 -6.66 -11.71 9.41
N LEU A 419 -5.88 -10.65 9.33
CA LEU A 419 -6.10 -9.56 8.37
C LEU A 419 -5.95 -10.03 6.92
N GLY A 420 -5.06 -10.98 6.65
CA GLY A 420 -4.84 -11.57 5.32
C GLY A 420 -6.00 -12.41 4.84
N GLU A 421 -6.92 -12.79 5.73
CA GLU A 421 -8.13 -13.54 5.40
C GLU A 421 -9.36 -12.65 5.33
N ILE A 422 -9.59 -11.80 6.32
CA ILE A 422 -10.84 -11.03 6.42
C ILE A 422 -10.91 -9.87 5.42
N LEU A 423 -9.81 -9.13 5.20
CA LEU A 423 -9.83 -7.95 4.32
C LEU A 423 -10.08 -8.31 2.85
N PRO A 424 -9.44 -9.33 2.25
CA PRO A 424 -9.79 -9.77 0.90
C PRO A 424 -11.25 -10.21 0.79
N ARG A 425 -11.79 -10.93 1.78
CA ARG A 425 -13.19 -11.38 1.76
C ARG A 425 -14.18 -10.22 1.84
N VAL A 426 -13.88 -9.16 2.57
CA VAL A 426 -14.71 -7.93 2.57
C VAL A 426 -14.83 -7.33 1.17
N LEU A 427 -13.76 -7.39 0.37
CA LEU A 427 -13.81 -6.93 -1.03
C LEU A 427 -14.69 -7.82 -1.93
N ASP A 428 -14.90 -9.08 -1.54
CA ASP A 428 -15.69 -10.04 -2.31
C ASP A 428 -17.19 -10.01 -1.95
N VAL A 429 -17.59 -9.44 -0.81
CA VAL A 429 -18.97 -9.48 -0.28
C VAL A 429 -19.94 -8.56 -1.04
N GLY A 430 -19.46 -7.50 -1.71
CA GLY A 430 -20.34 -6.61 -2.46
C GLY A 430 -19.66 -5.41 -3.11
N SER A 431 -20.43 -4.68 -3.92
CA SER A 431 -20.00 -3.39 -4.46
C SER A 431 -20.04 -2.34 -3.34
N LEU A 432 -18.92 -2.13 -2.65
CA LEU A 432 -18.78 -1.01 -1.72
C LEU A 432 -19.21 0.29 -2.44
N SER A 433 -20.16 1.01 -1.85
CA SER A 433 -20.62 2.30 -2.37
C SER A 433 -19.42 3.27 -2.48
N VAL A 434 -19.13 3.79 -3.68
CA VAL A 434 -18.08 4.82 -3.81
C VAL A 434 -18.68 6.13 -3.30
N PRO A 435 -18.12 6.78 -2.26
CA PRO A 435 -18.60 8.08 -1.82
C PRO A 435 -18.55 9.07 -2.98
N ALA A 436 -19.55 9.94 -3.11
CA ALA A 436 -19.48 11.01 -4.10
C ALA A 436 -18.23 11.87 -3.82
N LEU A 437 -17.38 12.04 -4.82
CA LEU A 437 -16.21 12.92 -4.73
C LEU A 437 -16.69 14.32 -4.30
N ARG A 438 -16.13 14.85 -3.21
CA ARG A 438 -16.41 16.20 -2.72
C ARG A 438 -15.67 17.26 -3.52
#